data_AF-J2GKG0-F1
#
_entry.id   AF-J2GKG0-F1
#
_cell.length_a   1.000
_cell.length_b   1.000
_cell.length_c   1.000
_cell.angle_alpha   90.00
_cell.angle_beta   90.00
_cell.angle_gamma   90.00
#
_symmetry.space_group_name_H-M   'P 1'
#
loop_
_entity.id
_entity.type
_entity.pdbx_description
1 polymer ?
#
loop_
_entity_poly.entity_id
_entity_poly.type
_entity_poly.pdbx_seq_one_letter_code
_entity_poly.pdbx_strand_id
1 'polypeptide(L)'
;MKTDAAALAREFAADWFEAAGRPDLSRMVRDGEGDDFAEVRSAARLLTVRAERLARYENALAQYADAEFWDDAFPGGPLALHDRGEMARNVLEGRPAFFHRD
;
A
#
# COMPACT_ATOMS: atom_id res chain seq x y z
N MET A 1 5.83 7.78 -10.80
CA MET A 1 5.06 8.86 -10.14
C MET A 1 4.36 8.22 -8.96
N LYS A 2 4.78 8.49 -7.71
CA LYS A 2 4.00 8.03 -6.54
C LYS A 2 2.77 8.91 -6.48
N THR A 3 1.61 8.34 -6.73
CA THR A 3 0.36 9.09 -6.63
C THR A 3 0.14 9.47 -5.17
N ASP A 4 -0.01 10.77 -4.91
CA ASP A 4 -0.24 11.28 -3.56
C ASP A 4 -1.62 10.80 -3.08
N ALA A 5 -1.65 10.07 -1.96
CA ALA A 5 -2.89 9.56 -1.39
C ALA A 5 -3.87 10.68 -1.05
N ALA A 6 -3.37 11.88 -0.71
CA ALA A 6 -4.20 13.05 -0.47
C ALA A 6 -4.88 13.53 -1.77
N ALA A 7 -4.15 13.57 -2.88
CA ALA A 7 -4.71 13.96 -4.17
C ALA A 7 -5.80 12.98 -4.63
N LEU A 8 -5.56 11.67 -4.52
CA LEU A 8 -6.57 10.64 -4.84
C LEU A 8 -7.79 10.71 -3.93
N ALA A 9 -7.59 10.99 -2.64
CA ALA A 9 -8.69 11.15 -1.69
C ALA A 9 -9.58 12.34 -2.06
N ARG A 10 -8.96 13.47 -2.47
CA ARG A 10 -9.68 14.66 -2.93
C ARG A 10 -10.45 14.37 -4.21
N GLU A 11 -9.84 13.72 -5.20
CA GLU A 11 -10.53 13.33 -6.45
C GLU A 11 -11.76 12.46 -6.15
N PHE A 12 -11.59 11.42 -5.34
CA PHE A 12 -12.69 10.54 -4.96
C PHE A 12 -13.82 11.28 -4.24
N ALA A 13 -13.48 12.14 -3.26
CA ALA A 13 -14.48 12.91 -2.53
C ALA A 13 -15.18 13.94 -3.42
N ALA A 14 -14.46 14.59 -4.33
CA ALA A 14 -15.05 15.55 -5.26
C ALA A 14 -16.06 14.88 -6.19
N ASP A 15 -15.72 13.70 -6.73
CA ASP A 15 -16.63 12.93 -7.58
C ASP A 15 -17.88 12.48 -6.81
N TRP A 16 -17.71 12.12 -5.52
CA TRP A 16 -18.84 11.82 -4.64
C TRP A 16 -19.74 13.04 -4.40
N PHE A 17 -19.16 14.22 -4.12
CA PHE A 17 -19.93 15.45 -3.93
C PHE A 17 -20.68 15.86 -5.21
N GLU A 18 -20.07 15.68 -6.37
CA GLU A 18 -20.72 15.90 -7.67
C GLU A 18 -21.95 15.00 -7.81
N ALA A 19 -21.80 13.70 -7.56
CA ALA A 19 -22.89 12.72 -7.62
C ALA A 19 -23.99 12.99 -6.56
N ALA A 20 -23.62 13.57 -5.42
CA ALA A 20 -24.55 13.97 -4.36
C ALA A 20 -25.28 15.29 -4.65
N GLY A 21 -25.06 15.92 -5.81
CA GLY A 21 -25.66 17.21 -6.16
C GLY A 21 -25.08 18.39 -5.37
N ARG A 22 -23.83 18.27 -4.92
CA ARG A 22 -23.07 19.29 -4.17
C ARG A 22 -21.85 19.78 -4.97
N PRO A 23 -22.06 20.38 -6.17
CA PRO A 23 -20.97 20.86 -7.01
C PRO A 23 -20.13 21.97 -6.35
N ASP A 24 -20.71 22.68 -5.38
CA ASP A 24 -20.03 23.66 -4.54
C ASP A 24 -18.88 23.02 -3.73
N LEU A 25 -19.16 21.90 -3.05
CA LEU A 25 -18.18 21.17 -2.25
C LEU A 25 -17.18 20.41 -3.13
N SER A 26 -17.65 19.84 -4.23
CA SER A 26 -16.82 19.21 -5.27
C SER A 26 -15.72 20.15 -5.75
N ARG A 27 -16.06 21.39 -6.11
CA ARG A 27 -15.10 22.41 -6.52
C ARG A 27 -14.13 22.78 -5.38
N MET A 28 -14.65 23.04 -4.18
CA MET A 28 -13.82 23.39 -3.02
C MET A 28 -12.74 22.33 -2.74
N VAL A 29 -13.08 21.05 -2.81
CA VAL A 29 -12.13 19.95 -2.63
C VAL A 29 -11.10 19.90 -3.76
N ARG A 30 -11.51 20.09 -5.02
CA ARG A 30 -10.60 20.12 -6.19
C ARG A 30 -9.64 21.30 -6.15
N ASP A 31 -10.06 22.43 -5.59
CA ASP A 31 -9.21 23.61 -5.38
C ASP A 31 -8.25 23.43 -4.19
N GLY A 32 -8.35 22.31 -3.46
CA GLY A 32 -7.47 21.96 -2.34
C GLY A 32 -7.95 22.46 -0.98
N GLU A 33 -9.18 22.96 -0.87
CA GLU A 33 -9.72 23.61 0.33
C GLU A 33 -10.70 22.73 1.13
N GLY A 34 -10.57 21.40 1.11
CA GLY A 34 -11.54 20.48 1.74
C GLY A 34 -10.94 19.29 2.49
N ASP A 35 -9.67 19.36 2.91
CA ASP A 35 -8.98 18.25 3.57
C ASP A 35 -9.60 17.82 4.92
N ASP A 36 -10.36 18.71 5.55
CA ASP A 36 -11.05 18.46 6.82
C ASP A 36 -12.41 17.78 6.66
N PHE A 37 -12.95 17.73 5.44
CA PHE A 37 -14.20 17.03 5.15
C PHE A 37 -14.11 15.55 5.53
N ALA A 38 -15.21 15.02 6.07
CA ALA A 38 -15.25 13.65 6.56
C ALA A 38 -14.99 12.64 5.42
N GLU A 39 -15.48 12.94 4.23
CA GLU A 39 -15.34 12.19 3.00
C GLU A 39 -13.87 12.12 2.56
N VAL A 40 -13.17 13.26 2.52
CA VAL A 40 -11.74 13.33 2.15
C VAL A 40 -10.90 12.57 3.17
N ARG A 41 -11.11 12.79 4.48
CA ARG A 41 -10.37 12.06 5.53
C ARG A 41 -10.62 10.56 5.51
N SER A 42 -11.86 10.14 5.24
CA SER A 42 -12.21 8.72 5.15
C SER A 42 -11.57 8.07 3.92
N ALA A 43 -11.62 8.73 2.77
CA ALA A 43 -10.97 8.28 1.55
C ALA A 43 -9.44 8.18 1.73
N ALA A 44 -8.82 9.22 2.29
CA ALA A 44 -7.38 9.24 2.58
C ALA A 44 -6.98 8.09 3.51
N ARG A 45 -7.72 7.89 4.61
CA ARG A 45 -7.46 6.79 5.54
C ARG A 45 -7.57 5.42 4.86
N LEU A 46 -8.60 5.22 4.05
CA LEU A 46 -8.78 3.97 3.30
C LEU A 46 -7.62 3.74 2.32
N LEU A 47 -7.24 4.77 1.56
CA LEU A 47 -6.13 4.71 0.60
C LEU A 47 -4.80 4.42 1.29
N THR A 48 -4.52 5.05 2.43
CA THR A 48 -3.31 4.78 3.22
C THR A 48 -3.25 3.32 3.67
N VAL A 49 -4.34 2.78 4.24
CA VAL A 49 -4.39 1.37 4.67
C VAL A 49 -4.16 0.42 3.49
N ARG A 50 -4.68 0.75 2.30
CA ARG A 50 -4.47 -0.04 1.08
C ARG A 50 -3.04 0.08 0.56
N ALA A 51 -2.47 1.28 0.55
CA ALA A 51 -1.09 1.52 0.15
C ALA A 51 -0.11 0.79 1.07
N GLU A 52 -0.31 0.82 2.39
CA GLU A 52 0.51 0.06 3.35
C GLU A 52 0.43 -1.45 3.10
N ARG A 53 -0.76 -1.97 2.79
CA ARG A 53 -0.94 -3.39 2.46
C ARG A 53 -0.21 -3.76 1.16
N LEU A 54 -0.33 -2.94 0.12
CA LEU A 54 0.38 -3.13 -1.14
C LEU A 54 1.90 -3.06 -0.93
N ALA A 55 2.39 -2.08 -0.18
CA ALA A 55 3.81 -1.94 0.12
C ALA A 55 4.40 -3.18 0.82
N ARG A 56 3.64 -3.82 1.73
CA ARG A 56 4.06 -5.09 2.35
C ARG A 56 4.17 -6.22 1.32
N TYR A 57 3.23 -6.31 0.39
CA TYR A 57 3.26 -7.31 -0.67
C TYR A 57 4.40 -7.07 -1.65
N GLU A 58 4.58 -5.83 -2.10
CA GLU A 58 5.68 -5.44 -2.97
C GLU A 58 7.04 -5.73 -2.34
N ASN A 59 7.19 -5.48 -1.03
CA ASN A 59 8.42 -5.80 -0.32
C ASN A 59 8.71 -7.31 -0.29
N ALA A 60 7.72 -8.14 0.02
CA ALA A 60 7.90 -9.60 -0.01
C ALA A 60 8.20 -10.11 -1.44
N LEU A 61 7.51 -9.58 -2.45
CA LEU A 61 7.75 -9.94 -3.84
C LEU A 61 9.14 -9.51 -4.31
N ALA A 62 9.64 -8.36 -3.88
CA ALA A 62 10.99 -7.92 -4.19
C ALA A 62 12.05 -8.88 -3.63
N GLN A 63 11.85 -9.41 -2.42
CA GLN A 63 12.72 -10.44 -1.85
C GLN A 63 12.64 -11.76 -2.63
N TYR A 64 11.44 -12.21 -3.01
CA TYR A 64 11.30 -13.41 -3.85
C TYR A 64 11.84 -13.23 -5.28
N ALA A 65 11.90 -12.00 -5.78
CA ALA A 65 12.45 -11.70 -7.11
C ALA A 65 13.98 -11.64 -7.11
N ASP A 66 14.62 -11.56 -5.94
CA ASP A 66 16.07 -11.59 -5.81
C ASP A 66 16.59 -13.00 -6.15
N ALA A 67 17.53 -13.09 -7.08
CA ALA A 67 18.12 -14.36 -7.48
C ALA A 67 18.93 -15.00 -6.34
N GLU A 68 19.56 -14.19 -5.48
CA GLU A 68 20.30 -14.68 -4.32
C GLU A 68 19.40 -15.41 -3.31
N PHE A 69 18.11 -15.08 -3.28
CA PHE A 69 17.15 -15.74 -2.40
C PHE A 69 16.97 -17.23 -2.74
N TRP A 70 17.16 -17.58 -4.01
CA TRP A 70 17.03 -18.95 -4.54
C TRP A 70 18.37 -19.63 -4.77
N ASP A 71 19.50 -18.97 -4.46
CA ASP A 71 20.82 -19.49 -4.79
C ASP A 71 21.24 -20.61 -3.83
N ASP A 72 21.36 -21.82 -4.39
CA ASP A 72 21.79 -23.03 -3.69
C ASP A 72 23.29 -23.03 -3.35
N ALA A 73 24.07 -22.09 -3.89
CA ALA A 73 25.51 -21.99 -3.65
C ALA A 73 25.86 -21.42 -2.27
N PHE A 74 24.90 -20.88 -1.53
CA PHE A 74 25.13 -20.37 -0.17
C PHE A 74 25.47 -21.49 0.83
N PRO A 75 26.47 -21.30 1.71
CA PRO A 75 26.69 -22.19 2.84
C PRO A 75 25.44 -22.25 3.72
N GLY A 76 24.77 -23.40 3.78
CA GLY A 76 23.49 -23.56 4.47
C GLY A 76 22.27 -23.71 3.55
N GLY A 77 22.46 -23.68 2.23
CA GLY A 77 21.38 -23.78 1.24
C GLY A 77 20.69 -22.44 0.96
N PRO A 78 19.72 -22.41 0.03
CA PRO A 78 19.08 -21.17 -0.41
C PRO A 78 18.20 -20.59 0.70
N LEU A 79 18.06 -19.26 0.74
CA LEU A 79 17.18 -18.57 1.71
C LEU A 79 15.73 -19.06 1.59
N ALA A 80 15.29 -19.38 0.37
CA ALA A 80 13.99 -19.97 0.09
C ALA A 80 13.70 -21.27 0.85
N LEU A 81 14.72 -22.12 1.05
CA LEU A 81 14.57 -23.39 1.79
C LEU A 81 14.26 -23.15 3.27
N HIS A 82 14.79 -22.06 3.81
CA HIS A 82 14.59 -21.66 5.21
C HIS A 82 13.27 -20.91 5.40
N ASP A 83 12.89 -20.03 4.46
CA ASP A 83 11.64 -19.27 4.52
C ASP A 83 10.40 -20.18 4.52
N ARG A 84 10.34 -21.18 3.64
CA ARG A 84 9.19 -22.11 3.53
C ARG A 84 7.83 -21.40 3.44
N GLY A 85 7.77 -20.22 2.82
CA GLY A 85 6.56 -19.40 2.69
C GLY A 85 6.16 -18.67 3.98
N GLU A 86 7.03 -18.58 4.98
CA GLU A 86 6.79 -17.80 6.19
C GLU A 86 6.62 -16.31 5.89
N MET A 87 7.48 -15.74 5.05
CA MET A 87 7.37 -14.35 4.61
C MET A 87 6.01 -14.08 3.94
N ALA A 88 5.55 -14.98 3.06
CA ALA A 88 4.25 -14.84 2.41
C ALA A 88 3.08 -14.88 3.42
N ARG A 89 3.11 -15.81 4.37
CA ARG A 89 2.08 -15.90 5.43
C ARG A 89 2.07 -14.65 6.30
N ASN A 90 3.25 -14.17 6.72
CA ASN A 90 3.38 -12.97 7.53
C ASN A 90 2.76 -11.74 6.84
N VAL A 91 3.08 -11.49 5.56
CA VAL A 91 2.50 -10.33 4.86
C VAL A 91 1.01 -10.46 4.61
N LEU A 92 0.50 -11.67 4.36
CA LEU A 92 -0.94 -11.93 4.23
C LEU A 92 -1.70 -11.69 5.54
N GLU A 93 -1.07 -11.96 6.68
CA GLU A 93 -1.57 -11.64 8.02
C GLU A 93 -1.39 -10.16 8.41
N GLY A 94 -0.79 -9.34 7.52
CA GLY A 94 -0.57 -7.92 7.76
C GLY A 94 0.70 -7.60 8.56
N ARG A 95 1.57 -8.59 8.78
CA ARG A 95 2.88 -8.41 9.42
C ARG A 95 3.94 -8.04 8.37
N PRO A 96 5.09 -7.47 8.77
CA PRO A 96 6.19 -7.21 7.85
C PRO A 96 6.68 -8.48 7.16
N ALA A 97 7.22 -8.32 5.94
CA ALA A 97 8.03 -9.35 5.31
C ALA A 97 9.31 -9.48 6.13
N PHE A 98 9.47 -10.59 6.84
CA PHE A 98 10.56 -10.75 7.77
C PHE A 98 11.31 -12.03 7.46
N PHE A 99 12.63 -11.88 7.34
CA PHE A 99 13.60 -12.95 7.16
C PHE A 99 14.79 -12.63 8.09
N HIS A 100 15.15 -13.54 8.99
CA HIS A 100 16.37 -13.39 9.78
C HIS A 100 17.58 -13.66 8.87
N ARG A 101 18.34 -12.61 8.56
CA ARG A 101 19.68 -12.74 7.99
C ARG A 101 20.66 -12.63 9.16
N ASP A 102 21.02 -13.76 9.76
CA ASP A 102 22.16 -13.84 10.68
C ASP A 102 23.47 -13.90 9.88
#